data_AF-A0A4Y4DX65-F1
#
_entry.id   AF-A0A4Y4DX65-F1
#
_cell.length_a   1.000
_cell.length_b   1.000
_cell.length_c   1.000
_cell.angle_alpha   90.00
_cell.angle_beta   90.00
_cell.angle_gamma   90.00
#
_symmetry.space_group_name_H-M   'P 1'
#
loop_
_entity.id
_entity.type
_entity.pdbx_description
1 polymer ?
#
loop_
_entity_poly.entity_id
_entity_poly.type
_entity_poly.pdbx_seq_one_letter_code
_entity_poly.pdbx_strand_id
1 'polypeptide(L)'
;MDIKYLTRSKSAGVLAAVSLSLALAGCGQVSSQPQNTTQPSSTSSAESGEKMNQDALLEQRDKLAEKLADSFVQGWIEDGKLHVSTTNEADLQTITDAGAVGQVVAFSNADLREGIAKIMAWQGRQEPAIRSGIYAYSLNPNTGGLTLSVDPEQRDAIETGLKKDKPAGQIPLELKEGNGLATPASTSGN
;
A
#
# COMPACT_ATOMS: atom_id res chain seq x y z
N MET A 1 35.10 -17.49 29.21
CA MET A 1 35.57 -17.99 27.90
C MET A 1 35.26 -16.91 26.88
N ASP A 2 36.22 -16.01 26.71
CA ASP A 2 36.29 -15.01 25.65
C ASP A 2 36.48 -15.65 24.29
N ILE A 3 35.70 -15.24 23.29
CA ILE A 3 36.19 -15.22 21.90
C ILE A 3 35.90 -13.85 21.31
N LYS A 4 37.01 -13.19 20.98
CA LYS A 4 37.16 -11.87 20.38
C LYS A 4 36.66 -11.83 18.93
N TYR A 5 36.13 -10.66 18.58
CA TYR A 5 36.06 -10.00 17.27
C TYR A 5 36.89 -10.61 16.12
N LEU A 6 36.26 -10.73 14.95
CA LEU A 6 36.94 -10.65 13.66
C LEU A 6 36.19 -9.72 12.69
N THR A 7 36.64 -8.47 12.69
CA THR A 7 37.04 -7.64 11.54
C THR A 7 36.20 -7.66 10.24
N ARG A 8 35.51 -6.53 10.03
CA ARG A 8 35.32 -5.76 8.80
C ARG A 8 35.96 -6.31 7.52
N SER A 9 35.15 -6.49 6.47
CA SER A 9 35.62 -6.32 5.09
C SER A 9 34.80 -5.23 4.41
N LYS A 10 35.48 -4.17 3.99
CA LYS A 10 34.96 -3.10 3.15
C LYS A 10 35.29 -3.46 1.71
N SER A 11 34.28 -3.77 0.91
CA SER A 11 34.42 -3.85 -0.55
C SER A 11 33.85 -2.58 -1.15
N ALA A 12 34.75 -1.68 -1.55
CA ALA A 12 34.45 -0.58 -2.45
C ALA A 12 34.45 -1.12 -3.88
N GLY A 13 33.44 -0.76 -4.67
CA GLY A 13 33.27 -1.26 -6.04
C GLY A 13 32.47 -0.31 -6.92
N VAL A 14 33.19 0.67 -7.47
CA VAL A 14 33.07 1.30 -8.80
C VAL A 14 31.68 1.76 -9.28
N LEU A 15 31.55 3.09 -9.36
CA LEU A 15 30.56 3.83 -10.16
C LEU A 15 30.79 3.59 -11.66
N ALA A 16 29.72 3.31 -12.41
CA ALA A 16 29.65 3.54 -13.85
C ALA A 16 28.29 4.17 -14.18
N ALA A 17 28.29 5.48 -14.38
CA ALA A 17 27.16 6.23 -14.93
C ALA A 17 27.33 6.31 -16.45
N VAL A 18 26.37 5.79 -17.21
CA VAL A 18 26.28 5.97 -18.66
C VAL A 18 24.94 6.63 -18.97
N SER A 19 24.97 7.94 -19.13
CA SER A 19 23.87 8.77 -19.61
C SER A 19 23.93 8.86 -21.15
N LEU A 20 22.94 8.27 -21.83
CA LEU A 20 22.72 8.41 -23.26
C LEU A 20 21.53 9.34 -23.50
N SER A 21 21.84 10.61 -23.72
CA SER A 21 20.88 11.64 -24.15
C SER A 21 20.71 11.58 -25.67
N LEU A 22 19.58 11.05 -26.16
CA LEU A 22 19.17 11.22 -27.55
C LEU A 22 18.27 12.46 -27.66
N ALA A 23 18.87 13.59 -28.03
CA ALA A 23 18.15 14.73 -28.56
C ALA A 23 18.13 14.63 -30.10
N LEU A 24 16.98 14.35 -30.69
CA LEU A 24 16.72 14.67 -32.09
C LEU A 24 15.77 15.87 -32.15
N ALA A 25 16.36 17.02 -32.48
CA ALA A 25 15.67 18.20 -32.94
C ALA A 25 15.53 18.17 -34.46
N GLY A 26 14.42 18.72 -34.96
CA GLY A 26 14.18 19.09 -36.36
C GLY A 26 13.02 18.31 -36.96
N CYS A 27 12.07 18.87 -37.71
CA CYS A 27 11.75 20.22 -38.19
C CYS A 27 10.22 20.23 -38.34
N GLY A 28 9.47 21.24 -37.92
CA GLY A 28 9.25 22.44 -38.71
C GLY A 28 8.09 22.25 -39.70
N GLN A 29 6.90 22.75 -39.39
CA GLN A 29 6.09 23.49 -40.36
C GLN A 29 5.00 24.32 -39.67
N VAL A 30 5.20 25.64 -39.72
CA VAL A 30 4.19 26.67 -39.52
C VAL A 30 3.22 26.61 -40.71
N SER A 31 1.92 26.65 -40.44
CA SER A 31 0.96 27.25 -41.35
C SER A 31 -0.19 27.87 -40.56
N SER A 32 -0.35 29.17 -40.73
CA SER A 32 -1.33 30.04 -40.08
C SER A 32 -2.58 30.15 -40.95
N GLN A 33 -3.79 30.06 -40.37
CA GLN A 33 -4.85 31.10 -40.46
C GLN A 33 -6.19 30.67 -39.80
N PRO A 34 -7.07 31.63 -39.45
CA PRO A 34 -7.98 31.54 -38.32
C PRO A 34 -9.42 31.20 -38.70
N GLN A 35 -10.19 30.63 -37.77
CA GLN A 35 -11.64 30.80 -37.71
C GLN A 35 -12.10 30.97 -36.26
N ASN A 36 -12.63 32.15 -35.98
CA ASN A 36 -13.59 32.40 -34.91
C ASN A 36 -14.78 31.45 -35.10
N THR A 37 -15.18 30.71 -34.07
CA THR A 37 -16.59 30.49 -33.70
C THR A 37 -16.67 29.84 -32.31
N THR A 38 -17.12 30.66 -31.36
CA THR A 38 -18.04 30.33 -30.27
C THR A 38 -17.80 29.02 -29.51
N GLN A 39 -17.06 29.16 -28.40
CA GLN A 39 -17.03 28.29 -27.23
C GLN A 39 -18.45 28.10 -26.65
N PRO A 40 -19.00 26.88 -26.57
CA PRO A 40 -19.95 26.54 -25.53
C PRO A 40 -19.15 26.23 -24.26
N SER A 41 -19.19 27.17 -23.33
CA SER A 41 -18.78 26.96 -21.95
C SER A 41 -19.53 25.75 -21.40
N SER A 42 -18.84 24.64 -21.15
CA SER A 42 -19.37 23.59 -20.28
C SER A 42 -19.43 24.18 -18.88
N THR A 43 -20.60 24.71 -18.55
CA THR A 43 -21.02 25.10 -17.22
C THR A 43 -20.59 24.03 -16.23
N SER A 44 -19.60 24.39 -15.41
CA SER A 44 -19.31 23.66 -14.18
C SER A 44 -20.60 23.62 -13.38
N SER A 45 -21.20 22.43 -13.31
CA SER A 45 -22.29 22.20 -12.38
C SER A 45 -21.71 22.36 -10.99
N ALA A 46 -22.09 23.46 -10.35
CA ALA A 46 -21.90 23.68 -8.93
C ALA A 46 -22.74 22.62 -8.20
N GLU A 47 -22.11 21.48 -7.94
CA GLU A 47 -22.63 20.47 -7.04
C GLU A 47 -22.24 20.91 -5.62
N SER A 48 -23.11 21.74 -5.02
CA SER A 48 -23.12 22.00 -3.59
C SER A 48 -23.63 20.77 -2.85
N GLY A 49 -22.87 19.69 -2.90
CA GLY A 49 -22.64 18.86 -1.72
C GLY A 49 -21.33 19.35 -1.12
N GLU A 50 -21.18 19.30 0.19
CA GLU A 50 -19.87 19.54 0.82
C GLU A 50 -18.92 18.45 0.30
N LYS A 51 -18.28 18.70 -0.86
CA LYS A 51 -17.31 17.78 -1.45
C LYS A 51 -16.18 17.72 -0.45
N MET A 52 -16.20 16.65 0.34
CA MET A 52 -15.09 16.23 1.17
C MET A 52 -13.82 16.43 0.36
N ASN A 53 -12.97 17.34 0.84
CA ASN A 53 -11.78 17.74 0.12
C ASN A 53 -10.75 16.61 0.28
N GLN A 54 -10.84 15.62 -0.59
CA GLN A 54 -10.03 14.40 -0.55
C GLN A 54 -8.54 14.73 -0.58
N ASP A 55 -8.14 15.76 -1.33
CA ASP A 55 -6.76 16.24 -1.39
C ASP A 55 -6.29 16.75 -0.02
N ALA A 56 -7.14 17.50 0.70
CA ALA A 56 -6.82 17.98 2.04
C ALA A 56 -6.61 16.83 3.05
N LEU A 57 -7.39 15.74 2.93
CA LEU A 57 -7.25 14.58 3.82
C LEU A 57 -6.01 13.75 3.51
N LEU A 58 -5.63 13.64 2.24
CA LEU A 58 -4.38 13.01 1.83
C LEU A 58 -3.17 13.81 2.35
N GLU A 59 -3.20 15.14 2.19
CA GLU A 59 -2.15 16.02 2.72
C GLU A 59 -2.05 15.93 4.26
N GLN A 60 -3.20 15.89 4.94
CA GLN A 60 -3.24 15.71 6.40
C GLN A 60 -2.66 14.36 6.82
N ARG A 61 -2.95 13.29 6.08
CA ARG A 61 -2.35 11.96 6.31
C ARG A 61 -0.84 12.02 6.17
N ASP A 62 -0.32 12.70 5.15
CA ASP A 62 1.12 12.84 4.93
C ASP A 62 1.80 13.59 6.08
N LYS A 63 1.20 14.71 6.52
CA LYS A 63 1.69 15.46 7.69
C LYS A 63 1.69 14.63 8.97
N LEU A 64 0.64 13.83 9.19
CA LEU A 64 0.58 12.93 10.35
C LEU A 64 1.62 11.82 10.23
N ALA A 65 1.78 11.21 9.06
CA ALA A 65 2.80 10.19 8.84
C ALA A 65 4.22 10.70 9.11
N GLU A 66 4.54 11.92 8.68
CA GLU A 66 5.83 12.57 8.98
C GLU A 66 6.01 12.86 10.46
N LYS A 67 4.97 13.36 11.14
CA LYS A 67 5.04 13.76 12.55
C LYS A 67 5.14 12.56 13.50
N LEU A 68 4.44 11.48 13.19
CA LEU A 68 4.43 10.25 13.97
C LEU A 68 5.62 9.34 13.62
N ALA A 69 6.18 9.48 12.41
CA ALA A 69 7.32 8.70 11.93
C ALA A 69 7.08 7.18 12.12
N ASP A 70 7.97 6.50 12.85
CA ASP A 70 7.92 5.04 13.01
C ASP A 70 6.69 4.54 13.79
N SER A 71 6.02 5.42 14.55
CA SER A 71 4.78 5.04 15.25
C SER A 71 3.57 5.02 14.32
N PHE A 72 3.62 5.74 13.18
CA PHE A 72 2.55 5.72 12.18
C PHE A 72 2.47 4.36 11.50
N VAL A 73 1.30 3.71 11.57
CA VAL A 73 1.10 2.38 10.98
C VAL A 73 0.36 2.48 9.65
N GLN A 74 -0.80 3.14 9.64
CA GLN A 74 -1.64 3.28 8.45
C GLN A 74 -2.62 4.44 8.61
N GLY A 75 -3.01 5.06 7.50
CA GLY A 75 -4.15 5.96 7.43
C GLY A 75 -5.18 5.49 6.40
N TRP A 76 -6.47 5.64 6.70
CA TRP A 76 -7.57 5.36 5.79
C TRP A 76 -8.68 6.40 5.94
N ILE A 77 -9.57 6.46 4.97
CA ILE A 77 -10.73 7.36 4.99
C ILE A 77 -11.97 6.52 5.28
N GLU A 78 -12.71 6.91 6.29
CA GLU A 78 -13.97 6.28 6.72
C GLU A 78 -14.92 7.36 7.21
N ASP A 79 -16.21 7.25 6.86
CA ASP A 79 -17.26 8.19 7.28
C ASP A 79 -16.93 9.68 7.13
N GLY A 80 -16.24 10.05 6.05
CA GLY A 80 -15.90 11.44 5.82
C GLY A 80 -14.67 11.94 6.59
N LYS A 81 -13.92 11.06 7.26
CA LYS A 81 -12.80 11.43 8.14
C LYS A 81 -11.55 10.63 7.87
N LEU A 82 -10.41 11.24 8.16
CA LEU A 82 -9.14 10.53 8.21
C LEU A 82 -9.05 9.76 9.52
N HIS A 83 -8.84 8.46 9.42
CA HIS A 83 -8.51 7.59 10.53
C HIS A 83 -7.03 7.21 10.43
N VAL A 84 -6.34 7.15 11.57
CA VAL A 84 -4.92 6.84 11.66
C VAL A 84 -4.67 5.82 12.76
N SER A 85 -3.91 4.78 12.45
CA SER A 85 -3.37 3.84 13.44
C SER A 85 -1.95 4.21 13.83
N THR A 86 -1.68 4.12 15.13
CA THR A 86 -0.35 4.29 15.73
C THR A 86 -0.02 3.13 16.65
N THR A 87 1.26 2.82 16.84
CA THR A 87 1.71 1.88 17.88
C THR A 87 1.90 2.53 19.25
N ASN A 88 1.77 3.85 19.33
CA ASN A 88 2.08 4.62 20.53
C ASN A 88 0.87 5.46 20.97
N GLU A 89 0.36 5.17 22.16
CA GLU A 89 -0.79 5.85 22.76
C GLU A 89 -0.55 7.36 22.94
N ALA A 90 0.71 7.78 23.17
CA ALA A 90 1.04 9.20 23.31
C ALA A 90 0.75 10.03 22.05
N ASP A 91 0.68 9.40 20.87
CA ASP A 91 0.42 10.09 19.61
C ASP A 91 -1.06 10.33 19.35
N LEU A 92 -1.97 9.72 20.12
CA LEU A 92 -3.41 9.90 19.94
C LEU A 92 -3.84 11.37 20.06
N GLN A 93 -3.23 12.12 20.97
CA GLN A 93 -3.54 13.55 21.11
C GLN A 93 -3.13 14.31 19.83
N THR A 94 -1.94 14.03 19.30
CA THR A 94 -1.48 14.64 18.04
C THR A 94 -2.40 14.31 16.86
N ILE A 95 -2.90 13.08 16.77
CA ILE A 95 -3.85 12.67 15.73
C ILE A 95 -5.19 13.41 15.89
N THR A 96 -5.71 13.47 17.12
CA THR A 96 -6.98 14.11 17.45
C THR A 96 -6.93 15.62 17.20
N ASP A 97 -5.84 16.28 17.58
CA ASP A 97 -5.62 17.71 17.35
C ASP A 97 -5.56 18.07 15.86
N ALA A 98 -5.13 17.12 15.02
CA ALA A 98 -5.17 17.26 13.57
C ALA A 98 -6.56 17.04 12.98
N GLY A 99 -7.57 16.68 13.78
CA GLY A 99 -8.93 16.40 13.32
C GLY A 99 -9.13 14.99 12.75
N ALA A 100 -8.18 14.08 12.99
CA ALA A 100 -8.28 12.67 12.61
C ALA A 100 -8.76 11.80 13.79
N VAL A 101 -9.24 10.60 13.47
CA VAL A 101 -9.60 9.57 14.46
C VAL A 101 -8.38 8.67 14.69
N GLY A 102 -7.83 8.69 15.90
CA GLY A 102 -6.68 7.87 16.27
C GLY A 102 -7.08 6.52 16.85
N GLN A 103 -6.35 5.46 16.48
CA GLN A 103 -6.42 4.15 17.12
C GLN A 103 -5.02 3.62 17.45
N VAL A 104 -4.91 2.90 18.56
CA VAL A 104 -3.66 2.22 18.93
C VAL A 104 -3.72 0.77 18.45
N VAL A 105 -2.68 0.33 17.77
CA VAL A 105 -2.51 -1.05 17.30
C VAL A 105 -1.21 -1.65 17.83
N ALA A 106 -1.19 -2.98 17.97
CA ALA A 106 -0.05 -3.66 18.59
C ALA A 106 1.17 -3.81 17.68
N PHE A 107 0.99 -3.78 16.36
CA PHE A 107 2.03 -4.10 15.38
C PHE A 107 2.36 -2.87 14.54
N SER A 108 3.66 -2.62 14.37
CA SER A 108 4.15 -1.55 13.50
C SER A 108 3.97 -1.91 12.02
N ASN A 109 4.09 -0.92 11.14
CA ASN A 109 4.11 -1.19 9.70
C ASN A 109 5.24 -2.16 9.30
N ALA A 110 6.40 -2.07 9.97
CA ALA A 110 7.52 -2.98 9.76
C ALA A 110 7.17 -4.43 10.15
N ASP A 111 6.55 -4.62 11.33
CA ASP A 111 6.10 -5.94 11.79
C ASP A 111 5.10 -6.57 10.81
N LEU A 112 4.15 -5.77 10.30
CA LEU A 112 3.14 -6.23 9.35
C LEU A 112 3.76 -6.62 8.01
N ARG A 113 4.75 -5.85 7.51
CA ARG A 113 5.50 -6.20 6.29
C ARG A 113 6.34 -7.46 6.48
N GLU A 114 6.98 -7.62 7.64
CA GLU A 114 7.70 -8.85 7.97
C GLU A 114 6.75 -10.05 8.07
N GLY A 115 5.55 -9.86 8.64
CA GLY A 115 4.48 -10.84 8.68
C GLY A 115 4.09 -11.31 7.28
N ILE A 116 3.87 -10.39 6.34
CA ILE A 116 3.60 -10.71 4.93
C ILE A 116 4.75 -11.55 4.34
N ALA A 117 6.01 -11.15 4.55
CA ALA A 117 7.16 -11.89 4.04
C ALA A 117 7.23 -13.33 4.58
N LYS A 118 6.95 -13.52 5.87
CA LYS A 118 6.90 -14.86 6.48
C LYS A 118 5.75 -15.71 5.94
N ILE A 119 4.58 -15.12 5.71
CA ILE A 119 3.45 -15.83 5.10
C ILE A 119 3.80 -16.22 3.66
N MET A 120 4.39 -15.34 2.86
CA MET A 120 4.83 -15.67 1.49
C MET A 120 5.86 -16.81 1.48
N ALA A 121 6.83 -16.79 2.40
CA ALA A 121 7.81 -17.86 2.54
C ALA A 121 7.15 -19.19 2.96
N TRP A 122 6.14 -19.14 3.83
CA TRP A 122 5.34 -20.30 4.21
C TRP A 122 4.51 -20.84 3.04
N GLN A 123 3.83 -19.96 2.29
CA GLN A 123 3.03 -20.26 1.10
C GLN A 123 3.89 -20.94 0.04
N GLY A 124 5.12 -20.47 -0.19
CA GLY A 124 6.05 -21.05 -1.17
C GLY A 124 6.43 -22.50 -0.90
N ARG A 125 6.26 -22.99 0.35
CA ARG A 125 6.52 -24.39 0.73
C ARG A 125 5.28 -25.29 0.65
N GLN A 126 4.10 -24.74 0.40
CA GLN A 126 2.86 -25.50 0.33
C GLN A 126 2.70 -26.20 -1.01
N GLU A 127 1.79 -27.17 -1.05
CA GLU A 127 1.33 -27.83 -2.27
C GLU A 127 0.74 -26.81 -3.27
N PRO A 128 0.75 -27.09 -4.59
CA PRO A 128 0.40 -26.11 -5.63
C PRO A 128 -0.92 -25.38 -5.40
N ALA A 129 -1.99 -26.08 -5.01
CA ALA A 129 -3.30 -25.48 -4.79
C ALA A 129 -3.30 -24.42 -3.66
N ILE A 130 -2.69 -24.73 -2.52
CA ILE A 130 -2.55 -23.77 -1.40
C ILE A 130 -1.57 -22.66 -1.79
N ARG A 131 -0.50 -23.00 -2.51
CA ARG A 131 0.51 -22.04 -2.97
C ARG A 131 -0.09 -20.98 -3.90
N SER A 132 -1.06 -21.32 -4.76
CA SER A 132 -1.77 -20.33 -5.59
C SER A 132 -3.02 -19.74 -4.91
N GLY A 133 -3.44 -20.32 -3.79
CA GLY A 133 -4.70 -19.98 -3.14
C GLY A 133 -4.69 -18.66 -2.33
N ILE A 134 -3.53 -18.05 -2.08
CA ILE A 134 -3.45 -16.68 -1.54
C ILE A 134 -2.93 -15.76 -2.64
N TYR A 135 -3.74 -14.80 -3.08
CA TYR A 135 -3.39 -13.94 -4.23
C TYR A 135 -3.24 -12.46 -3.89
N ALA A 136 -3.63 -12.02 -2.69
CA ALA A 136 -3.33 -10.66 -2.24
C ALA A 136 -3.14 -10.57 -0.72
N TYR A 137 -2.36 -9.56 -0.33
CA TYR A 137 -2.05 -9.22 1.05
C TYR A 137 -2.37 -7.74 1.26
N SER A 138 -3.16 -7.41 2.27
CA SER A 138 -3.39 -6.03 2.66
C SER A 138 -3.32 -5.85 4.18
N LEU A 139 -3.04 -4.62 4.61
CA LEU A 139 -3.16 -4.24 6.01
C LEU A 139 -4.65 -4.18 6.37
N ASN A 140 -5.00 -4.65 7.56
CA ASN A 140 -6.37 -4.60 8.06
C ASN A 140 -6.49 -3.46 9.08
N PRO A 141 -7.12 -2.33 8.73
CA PRO A 141 -7.23 -1.20 9.63
C PRO A 141 -8.10 -1.52 10.86
N ASN A 142 -9.06 -2.44 10.77
CA ASN A 142 -9.97 -2.76 11.88
C ASN A 142 -9.28 -3.56 13.00
N THR A 143 -8.32 -4.41 12.63
CA THR A 143 -7.66 -5.32 13.57
C THR A 143 -6.21 -4.92 13.87
N GLY A 144 -5.65 -3.97 13.12
CA GLY A 144 -4.21 -3.68 13.16
C GLY A 144 -3.36 -4.87 12.68
N GLY A 145 -3.95 -5.76 11.87
CA GLY A 145 -3.35 -7.00 11.39
C GLY A 145 -3.26 -7.07 9.87
N LEU A 146 -3.39 -8.29 9.32
CA LEU A 146 -3.34 -8.55 7.88
C LEU A 146 -4.65 -9.18 7.39
N THR A 147 -5.08 -8.76 6.21
CA THR A 147 -6.11 -9.44 5.43
C THR A 147 -5.45 -10.19 4.28
N LEU A 148 -5.77 -11.47 4.14
CA LEU A 148 -5.33 -12.35 3.08
C LEU A 148 -6.50 -12.59 2.14
N SER A 149 -6.37 -12.21 0.88
CA SER A 149 -7.36 -12.54 -0.14
C SER A 149 -7.09 -13.94 -0.65
N VAL A 150 -8.07 -14.83 -0.47
CA VAL A 150 -7.92 -16.26 -0.71
C VAL A 150 -8.93 -16.81 -1.71
N ASP A 151 -8.51 -17.84 -2.44
CA ASP A 151 -9.38 -18.69 -3.24
C ASP A 151 -10.39 -19.39 -2.31
N PRO A 152 -11.71 -19.22 -2.52
CA PRO A 152 -12.73 -19.88 -1.71
C PRO A 152 -12.55 -21.40 -1.63
N GLU A 153 -12.11 -22.05 -2.71
CA GLU A 153 -11.93 -23.51 -2.74
C GLU A 153 -10.78 -23.97 -1.83
N GLN A 154 -9.83 -23.09 -1.55
CA GLN A 154 -8.63 -23.39 -0.77
C GLN A 154 -8.67 -22.76 0.63
N ARG A 155 -9.70 -21.97 0.95
CA ARG A 155 -9.84 -21.19 2.19
C ARG A 155 -9.59 -22.03 3.44
N ASP A 156 -10.29 -23.16 3.57
CA ASP A 156 -10.22 -23.99 4.78
C ASP A 156 -8.84 -24.65 4.96
N ALA A 157 -8.23 -25.07 3.85
CA ALA A 157 -6.88 -25.64 3.86
C ALA A 157 -5.83 -24.59 4.23
N ILE A 158 -5.95 -23.38 3.68
CA ILE A 158 -5.09 -22.23 4.02
C ILE A 158 -5.27 -21.86 5.49
N GLU A 159 -6.51 -21.72 5.98
CA GLU A 159 -6.80 -21.37 7.37
C GLU A 159 -6.20 -22.40 8.34
N THR A 160 -6.37 -23.69 8.04
CA THR A 160 -5.81 -24.79 8.84
C THR A 160 -4.28 -24.73 8.88
N GLY A 161 -3.64 -24.53 7.72
CA GLY A 161 -2.19 -24.42 7.62
C GLY A 161 -1.63 -23.21 8.36
N LEU A 162 -2.27 -22.04 8.23
CA LEU A 162 -1.90 -20.82 8.95
C LEU A 162 -2.05 -20.97 10.46
N LYS A 163 -3.12 -21.62 10.95
CA LYS A 163 -3.33 -21.88 12.38
C LYS A 163 -2.30 -22.85 12.95
N LYS A 164 -1.91 -23.85 12.16
CA LYS A 164 -0.94 -24.88 12.56
C LYS A 164 0.48 -24.31 12.64
N ASP A 165 0.93 -23.67 11.57
CA ASP A 165 2.34 -23.27 11.43
C ASP A 165 2.60 -21.85 11.96
N LYS A 166 1.55 -21.04 12.14
CA LYS A 166 1.58 -19.65 12.64
C LYS A 166 2.71 -18.81 12.01
N PRO A 167 2.80 -18.73 10.67
CA PRO A 167 3.91 -18.03 10.02
C PRO A 167 3.98 -16.53 10.37
N ALA A 168 2.83 -15.90 10.65
CA ALA A 168 2.75 -14.49 11.05
C ALA A 168 2.91 -14.28 12.57
N GLY A 169 3.18 -15.33 13.34
CA GLY A 169 3.27 -15.26 14.80
C GLY A 169 1.95 -14.83 15.43
N GLN A 170 1.96 -13.67 16.10
CA GLN A 170 0.83 -13.12 16.84
C GLN A 170 0.01 -12.11 16.03
N ILE A 171 0.41 -11.78 14.80
CA ILE A 171 -0.31 -10.82 13.95
C ILE A 171 -1.70 -11.39 13.63
N PRO A 172 -2.79 -10.65 13.90
CA PRO A 172 -4.14 -11.07 13.54
C PRO A 172 -4.26 -11.26 12.02
N LEU A 173 -4.83 -12.39 11.61
CA LEU A 173 -5.08 -12.70 10.20
C LEU A 173 -6.58 -12.79 9.94
N GLU A 174 -7.05 -12.07 8.94
CA GLU A 174 -8.39 -12.20 8.37
C GLU A 174 -8.28 -12.83 6.98
N LEU A 175 -9.03 -13.90 6.73
CA LEU A 175 -9.14 -14.49 5.40
C LEU A 175 -10.38 -13.93 4.72
N LYS A 176 -10.18 -13.23 3.61
CA LYS A 176 -11.24 -12.69 2.78
C LYS A 176 -11.30 -13.48 1.48
N GLU A 177 -12.44 -14.10 1.23
CA GLU A 177 -12.72 -14.64 -0.10
C GLU A 177 -12.78 -13.50 -1.11
N GLY A 178 -12.25 -13.71 -2.29
CA GLY A 178 -12.55 -12.79 -3.40
C GLY A 178 -12.93 -13.52 -4.66
N ASN A 179 -13.32 -12.71 -5.64
CA ASN A 179 -14.06 -13.14 -6.82
C ASN A 179 -13.18 -13.80 -7.89
N GLY A 180 -12.12 -14.50 -7.49
CA GLY A 180 -11.12 -15.09 -8.37
C GLY A 180 -10.03 -14.10 -8.83
N LEU A 181 -9.02 -14.64 -9.50
CA LEU A 181 -7.93 -13.85 -10.09
C LEU A 181 -8.48 -12.89 -11.14
N ALA A 182 -8.09 -11.62 -11.07
CA ALA A 182 -8.40 -10.66 -12.13
C ALA A 182 -7.82 -11.17 -13.46
N THR A 183 -8.67 -11.60 -14.38
CA THR A 183 -8.23 -11.93 -15.75
C THR A 183 -7.94 -10.64 -16.51
N PRO A 184 -6.81 -10.53 -17.22
CA PRO A 184 -6.54 -9.37 -18.06
C PRO A 184 -7.66 -9.20 -19.09
N ALA A 185 -8.09 -7.95 -19.31
CA ALA A 185 -9.06 -7.64 -20.35
C ALA A 185 -8.48 -8.07 -21.72
N SER A 186 -9.20 -8.93 -22.43
CA SER A 186 -8.84 -9.32 -23.80
C SER A 186 -8.69 -8.06 -24.65
N THR A 187 -7.46 -7.77 -25.11
CA THR A 187 -7.24 -6.71 -26.09
C THR A 187 -7.85 -7.19 -27.39
N SER A 188 -9.08 -6.74 -27.69
CA SER A 188 -9.72 -7.03 -28.97
C SER A 188 -9.00 -6.21 -30.05
N GLY A 189 -7.96 -6.78 -30.64
CA GLY A 189 -7.35 -6.26 -31.85
C GLY A 189 -8.19 -6.66 -33.06
N ASN A 190 -8.98 -5.72 -33.58
CA ASN A 190 -9.16 -5.51 -35.02
C ASN A 190 -9.82 -4.15 -35.29
#